data_AF-A0A1G8MY48-F1
#
_entry.id   AF-A0A1G8MY48-F1
#
_cell.length_a   1.000
_cell.length_b   1.000
_cell.length_c   1.000
_cell.angle_alpha   90.00
_cell.angle_beta   90.00
_cell.angle_gamma   90.00
#
_symmetry.space_group_name_H-M   'P 1'
#
loop_
_entity.id
_entity.type
_entity.pdbx_description
1 polymer ?
#
loop_
_entity_poly.entity_id
_entity_poly.type
_entity_poly.pdbx_seq_one_letter_code
_entity_poly.pdbx_strand_id
1 'polypeptide(L)'
;MTHLTLYTTLGCHLCEQLEALLTLLHDGDYRLERVEISEDEALLARYGVRIPVLVDAAGEELDRGFEPTRLAAWLAARGQLDEAAWARLREETGATPPGTARGAVMRDGRRYLG
;
A
#
# COMPACT_ATOMS: atom_id res chain seq x y z
N MET A 1 8.72 -12.22 -12.25
CA MET A 1 8.66 -10.75 -12.36
C MET A 1 7.24 -10.30 -12.09
N THR A 2 7.02 -9.59 -10.98
CA THR A 2 5.70 -9.10 -10.56
C THR A 2 5.35 -7.83 -11.32
N HIS A 3 4.13 -7.69 -11.81
CA HIS A 3 3.66 -6.46 -12.45
C HIS A 3 2.73 -5.72 -11.51
N LEU A 4 3.06 -4.45 -11.25
CA LEU A 4 2.34 -3.58 -10.34
C LEU A 4 2.03 -2.25 -11.04
N THR A 5 0.84 -1.71 -10.80
CA THR A 5 0.40 -0.41 -11.29
C THR A 5 0.10 0.50 -10.11
N LEU A 6 0.69 1.68 -10.07
CA LEU A 6 0.46 2.72 -9.07
C LEU A 6 -0.30 3.87 -9.72
N TYR A 7 -1.57 4.03 -9.33
CA TYR A 7 -2.34 5.21 -9.66
C TYR A 7 -1.91 6.37 -8.76
N THR A 8 -1.46 7.45 -9.39
CA THR A 8 -0.80 8.58 -8.74
C THR A 8 -1.16 9.90 -9.43
N THR A 9 -0.78 11.01 -8.80
CA THR A 9 -0.74 12.33 -9.42
C THR A 9 0.62 12.98 -9.20
N LEU A 10 0.97 13.95 -10.03
CA LEU A 10 2.16 14.77 -9.86
C LEU A 10 2.27 15.33 -8.43
N GLY A 11 3.45 15.21 -7.82
CA GLY A 11 3.74 15.77 -6.48
C GLY A 11 3.13 15.01 -5.30
N CYS A 12 2.67 13.77 -5.50
CA CYS A 12 2.12 12.95 -4.42
C CYS A 12 3.21 12.37 -3.49
N HIS A 13 3.46 13.01 -2.35
CA HIS A 13 4.41 12.51 -1.34
C HIS A 13 4.05 11.12 -0.78
N LEU A 14 2.76 10.81 -0.65
CA LEU A 14 2.30 9.50 -0.21
C LEU A 14 2.67 8.39 -1.21
N CYS A 15 2.71 8.73 -2.50
CA CYS A 15 3.06 7.82 -3.56
C CYS A 15 4.57 7.51 -3.50
N GLU A 16 5.41 8.52 -3.27
CA GLU A 16 6.86 8.34 -3.03
C GLU A 16 7.11 7.46 -1.79
N GLN A 17 6.35 7.65 -0.71
CA GLN A 17 6.43 6.82 0.49
C GLN A 17 6.05 5.36 0.22
N LEU A 18 4.98 5.12 -0.54
CA LEU A 18 4.58 3.77 -0.97
C LEU A 18 5.70 3.10 -1.78
N GLU A 19 6.27 3.82 -2.75
CA GLU A 19 7.35 3.30 -3.60
C GLU A 19 8.60 2.92 -2.78
N ALA A 20 8.97 3.74 -1.80
CA ALA A 20 10.09 3.45 -0.90
C ALA A 20 9.83 2.18 -0.06
N LEU A 21 8.62 2.04 0.49
CA LEU A 21 8.23 0.85 1.25
C LEU A 21 8.16 -0.40 0.36
N LEU A 22 7.64 -0.28 -0.87
CA LEU A 22 7.57 -1.37 -1.82
C LEU A 22 8.97 -1.86 -2.19
N THR A 23 9.90 -0.93 -2.45
CA THR A 23 11.30 -1.27 -2.74
C THR A 23 11.96 -2.01 -1.57
N LEU A 24 11.62 -1.64 -0.34
CA LEU A 24 12.19 -2.25 0.86
C LEU A 24 11.58 -3.62 1.19
N LEU A 25 10.27 -3.79 1.00
CA LEU A 25 9.51 -4.93 1.51
C LEU A 25 9.20 -6.00 0.46
N HIS A 26 9.35 -5.71 -0.84
CA HIS A 26 9.07 -6.69 -1.89
C HIS A 26 10.22 -7.70 -2.02
N ASP A 27 9.88 -8.99 -2.01
CA ASP A 27 10.82 -10.07 -2.30
C ASP A 27 10.83 -10.38 -3.81
N GLY A 28 11.99 -10.20 -4.44
CA GLY A 28 12.23 -10.49 -5.85
C GLY A 28 12.03 -9.32 -6.82
N ASP A 29 12.00 -9.63 -8.12
CA ASP A 29 11.90 -8.61 -9.17
C ASP A 29 10.46 -8.20 -9.45
N TYR A 30 10.20 -6.90 -9.44
CA TYR A 30 8.94 -6.31 -9.87
C TYR A 30 9.13 -5.19 -10.88
N ARG A 31 8.10 -4.95 -11.67
CA ARG A 31 7.94 -3.79 -12.53
C ARG A 31 6.80 -2.95 -12.00
N LEU A 32 7.10 -1.69 -11.69
CA LEU A 32 6.10 -0.71 -11.27
C LEU A 32 5.79 0.25 -12.42
N GLU A 33 4.54 0.30 -12.81
CA GLU A 33 4.02 1.28 -13.77
C GLU A 33 3.27 2.37 -13.02
N ARG A 34 3.59 3.63 -13.31
CA ARG A 34 2.93 4.79 -12.70
C ARG A 34 1.92 5.35 -13.68
N VAL A 35 0.65 5.39 -13.29
CA VAL A 35 -0.43 5.94 -14.10
C VAL A 35 -0.85 7.27 -13.49
N GLU A 36 -0.62 8.34 -14.24
CA GLU A 36 -1.07 9.69 -13.92
C GLU A 36 -2.58 9.78 -14.19
N ILE A 37 -3.36 10.13 -13.15
CA ILE A 37 -4.82 10.16 -13.25
C ILE A 37 -5.40 11.56 -13.47
N SER A 38 -4.58 12.62 -13.37
CA SER A 38 -5.08 14.01 -13.41
C SER A 38 -5.72 14.42 -14.73
N GLU A 39 -5.34 13.78 -15.85
CA GLU A 39 -5.85 14.09 -17.19
C GLU A 39 -6.98 13.15 -17.64
N ASP A 40 -7.33 12.13 -16.85
CA ASP A 40 -8.37 11.15 -17.16
C ASP A 40 -9.53 11.30 -16.17
N GLU A 41 -10.66 11.84 -16.64
CA GLU A 41 -11.85 12.09 -15.82
C GLU A 41 -12.41 10.81 -15.17
N ALA A 42 -12.31 9.66 -15.84
CA ALA A 42 -12.80 8.40 -15.30
C ALA A 42 -11.89 7.86 -14.20
N LEU A 43 -10.56 7.95 -14.37
CA LEU A 43 -9.59 7.60 -13.34
C LEU A 43 -9.64 8.56 -12.16
N LEU A 44 -9.80 9.86 -12.41
CA LEU A 44 -9.96 10.88 -11.37
C LEU A 44 -11.22 10.62 -10.53
N ALA A 45 -12.35 10.31 -11.18
CA ALA A 45 -13.59 9.95 -10.47
C ALA A 45 -13.44 8.69 -9.62
N ARG A 46 -12.64 7.71 -10.08
CA ARG A 46 -12.43 6.43 -9.38
C ARG A 46 -11.40 6.52 -8.26
N TYR A 47 -10.30 7.24 -8.46
CA TYR A 47 -9.11 7.19 -7.61
C TYR A 47 -8.72 8.53 -6.99
N GLY A 48 -9.29 9.66 -7.41
CA GLY A 48 -8.84 11.01 -7.02
C GLY A 48 -8.77 11.27 -5.51
N VAL A 49 -9.60 10.59 -4.70
CA VAL A 49 -9.56 10.65 -3.22
C VAL A 49 -8.89 9.44 -2.55
N ARG A 50 -8.44 8.48 -3.35
CA ARG A 50 -7.87 7.19 -2.91
C ARG A 50 -6.37 7.07 -3.17
N ILE A 51 -5.80 7.89 -4.05
CA ILE A 51 -4.38 7.85 -4.38
C ILE A 51 -3.50 7.98 -3.10
N PRO A 52 -2.41 7.22 -3.00
CA PRO A 52 -1.96 6.19 -3.94
C PRO A 52 -2.77 4.90 -3.87
N VAL A 53 -3.08 4.33 -5.05
CA VAL A 53 -3.67 2.98 -5.17
C VAL A 53 -2.71 2.10 -5.95
N LEU A 54 -2.25 1.01 -5.31
CA LEU A 54 -1.42 -0.01 -5.94
C LEU A 54 -2.30 -1.15 -6.44
N VAL A 55 -2.06 -1.65 -7.63
CA VAL A 55 -2.83 -2.74 -8.26
C VAL A 55 -1.88 -3.80 -8.79
N ASP A 56 -2.19 -5.07 -8.57
CA ASP A 56 -1.40 -6.17 -9.14
C ASP A 56 -1.90 -6.62 -10.51
N ALA A 57 -1.17 -7.56 -11.11
CA ALA A 57 -1.52 -8.18 -12.38
C ALA A 57 -2.88 -8.92 -12.37
N ALA A 58 -3.39 -9.30 -11.19
CA ALA A 58 -4.70 -9.93 -11.04
C ALA A 58 -5.83 -8.89 -10.92
N GLY A 59 -5.50 -7.60 -10.82
CA GLY A 59 -6.45 -6.50 -10.65
C GLY A 59 -6.86 -6.26 -9.20
N GLU A 60 -6.17 -6.86 -8.23
CA GLU A 60 -6.44 -6.59 -6.81
C GLU A 60 -5.84 -5.24 -6.40
N GLU A 61 -6.69 -4.37 -5.83
CA GLU A 61 -6.31 -3.03 -5.42
C GLU A 61 -5.91 -2.97 -3.93
N LEU A 62 -4.85 -2.23 -3.64
CA LEU A 62 -4.40 -1.84 -2.32
C LEU A 62 -4.48 -0.33 -2.17
N ASP A 63 -5.46 0.13 -1.39
CA ASP A 63 -5.49 1.50 -0.87
C ASP A 63 -4.48 1.66 0.27
N ARG A 64 -4.00 2.90 0.48
CA ARG A 64 -3.10 3.24 1.61
C ARG A 64 -1.87 2.34 1.70
N GLY A 65 -1.31 1.97 0.56
CA GLY A 65 -0.07 1.17 0.52
C GLY A 65 1.16 1.88 1.08
N PHE A 66 1.05 3.17 1.44
CA PHE A 66 2.06 3.91 2.19
C PHE A 66 2.10 3.55 3.69
N GLU A 67 1.13 2.77 4.19
CA GLU A 67 1.17 2.23 5.55
C GLU A 67 1.97 0.91 5.56
N PRO A 68 3.10 0.81 6.28
CA PRO A 68 3.99 -0.35 6.22
C PRO A 68 3.31 -1.68 6.53
N THR A 69 2.51 -1.74 7.60
CA THR A 69 1.77 -2.95 7.99
C THR A 69 0.78 -3.38 6.92
N ARG A 70 0.18 -2.43 6.19
CA ARG A 70 -0.81 -2.72 5.16
C ARG A 70 -0.17 -3.28 3.91
N LEU A 71 0.94 -2.67 3.48
CA LEU A 71 1.72 -3.17 2.36
C LEU A 71 2.32 -4.55 2.66
N ALA A 72 2.88 -4.73 3.86
CA ALA A 72 3.41 -6.03 4.28
C ALA A 72 2.33 -7.13 4.26
N ALA A 73 1.12 -6.84 4.77
CA ALA A 73 0.01 -7.80 4.71
C ALA A 73 -0.34 -8.20 3.27
N TRP A 74 -0.39 -7.21 2.39
CA TRP A 74 -0.77 -7.40 0.99
C TRP A 74 0.28 -8.20 0.21
N LEU A 75 1.57 -7.93 0.45
CA LEU A 75 2.68 -8.69 -0.10
C LEU A 75 2.75 -10.13 0.46
N ALA A 76 2.53 -10.29 1.77
CA ALA A 76 2.54 -11.61 2.44
C ALA A 76 1.45 -12.53 1.89
N ALA A 77 0.24 -12.00 1.65
CA ALA A 77 -0.85 -12.75 1.03
C ALA A 77 -0.51 -13.30 -0.37
N ARG A 78 0.49 -12.73 -1.03
CA ARG A 78 0.99 -13.11 -2.36
C ARG A 78 2.29 -13.92 -2.32
N GLY A 79 2.87 -14.14 -1.14
CA GLY A 79 4.20 -14.74 -1.01
C GLY A 79 5.32 -13.87 -1.61
N GLN A 80 5.14 -12.55 -1.57
CA GLN A 80 6.05 -11.54 -2.16
C GLN A 80 6.65 -10.60 -1.11
N LEU A 81 6.52 -10.94 0.17
CA LEU A 81 7.05 -10.15 1.26
C LEU A 81 8.46 -10.65 1.61
N ASP A 82 9.43 -9.73 1.65
CA ASP A 82 10.70 -9.98 2.34
C ASP A 82 10.43 -9.93 3.84
N GLU A 83 10.26 -11.12 4.44
CA GLU A 83 9.98 -11.25 5.87
C GLU A 83 11.12 -10.71 6.74
N ALA A 84 12.37 -10.80 6.28
CA ALA A 84 13.52 -10.29 7.01
C ALA A 84 13.55 -8.75 6.98
N ALA A 85 13.26 -8.13 5.82
CA ALA A 85 13.11 -6.68 5.72
C ALA A 85 11.94 -6.17 6.57
N TRP A 86 10.82 -6.89 6.56
CA TRP A 86 9.67 -6.55 7.40
C TRP A 86 9.99 -6.61 8.89
N ALA A 87 10.70 -7.65 9.34
CA ALA A 87 11.13 -7.76 10.74
C ALA A 87 11.99 -6.57 11.18
N ARG A 88 13.00 -6.18 10.38
CA ARG A 88 13.87 -5.02 10.67
C ARG A 88 13.09 -3.72 10.76
N LEU A 89 12.21 -3.46 9.77
CA LEU A 89 11.42 -2.24 9.73
C LEU A 89 10.53 -2.10 10.98
N ARG A 90 9.96 -3.21 11.48
CA ARG A 90 9.13 -3.21 12.69
C ARG A 90 9.91 -2.88 13.95
N GLU A 91 11.14 -3.38 14.06
CA GLU A 91 12.02 -3.08 15.20
C GLU A 91 12.36 -1.58 15.23
N GLU A 92 12.60 -0.98 14.07
CA GLU A 92 12.91 0.45 13.93
C GLU A 92 11.69 1.36 14.17
N THR A 93 10.50 0.96 13.71
CA THR A 93 9.30 1.81 13.71
C THR A 93 8.30 1.51 14.83
N GLY A 94 8.45 0.38 15.54
CA GLY A 94 7.45 -0.13 16.47
C GLY A 94 6.17 -0.67 15.79
N ALA A 95 6.19 -0.90 14.47
CA ALA A 95 5.02 -1.33 13.72
C ALA A 95 4.52 -2.73 14.12
N THR A 96 3.21 -2.87 14.30
CA THR A 96 2.53 -4.11 14.70
C THR A 96 2.38 -5.06 13.50
N PRO A 97 2.45 -6.41 13.69
CA PRO A 97 2.43 -7.36 12.58
C PRO A 97 1.14 -7.31 11.73
N PRO A 98 1.24 -7.63 10.43
CA PRO A 98 0.10 -7.73 9.53
C PRO A 98 -0.73 -8.97 9.90
N GLY A 99 -1.62 -8.80 10.87
CA GLY A 99 -2.31 -9.94 11.45
C GLY A 99 -3.31 -9.57 12.53
N THR A 100 -4.14 -8.54 12.28
CA THR A 100 -5.51 -8.35 12.82
C THR A 100 -6.09 -7.03 12.32
N ALA A 101 -6.12 -6.80 11.01
CA ALA A 101 -7.02 -5.77 10.46
C ALA A 101 -8.39 -6.41 10.20
N ARG A 102 -9.05 -6.90 11.26
CA ARG A 102 -10.53 -6.98 11.19
C ARG A 102 -10.99 -5.54 11.21
N GLY A 103 -11.75 -5.17 10.18
CA GLY A 103 -12.15 -3.81 9.86
C GLY A 103 -12.63 -3.03 11.08
N ALA A 104 -12.53 -1.71 10.97
CA ALA A 104 -13.09 -0.75 11.92
C ALA A 104 -14.30 -1.32 12.66
N VAL A 105 -14.10 -1.77 13.90
CA VAL A 105 -15.23 -2.04 14.78
C VAL A 105 -15.64 -0.67 15.30
N MET A 106 -16.60 -0.08 14.59
CA MET A 106 -17.50 0.88 15.22
C MET A 106 -18.30 0.11 16.27
N ARG A 107 -18.06 0.39 17.54
CA ARG A 107 -19.05 0.15 18.59
C ARG A 107 -19.45 1.51 19.16
N ASP A 108 -20.69 1.89 18.86
CA ASP A 108 -21.41 3.00 19.50
C ASP A 108 -20.84 4.44 19.33
N GLY A 109 -20.25 4.74 18.17
CA GLY A 109 -20.11 6.13 17.73
C GLY A 109 -19.20 7.05 18.56
N ARG A 110 -18.28 6.54 19.39
CA ARG A 110 -17.26 7.38 20.06
C ARG A 110 -15.85 6.84 19.85
N ARG A 111 -14.95 7.73 19.43
CA ARG A 111 -13.51 7.48 19.31
C ARG A 111 -12.81 7.93 20.59
N TYR A 112 -11.88 7.11 21.09
CA TYR A 112 -10.86 7.57 22.03
C TYR A 112 -9.47 7.32 21.43
N LEU A 113 -8.59 8.30 21.65
CA LEU A 113 -7.23 8.36 21.12
C LEU A 113 -6.36 7.27 21.73
N GLY A 114 -5.69 6.53 20.86
CA GLY A 114 -4.51 5.71 21.12
C GLY A 114 -3.63 5.79 19.89
#